data_AF-A0A9X3N2M7-F1
#
_entry.id   AF-A0A9X3N2M7-F1
#
_cell.length_a   1.000
_cell.length_b   1.000
_cell.length_c   1.000
_cell.angle_alpha   90.00
_cell.angle_beta   90.00
_cell.angle_gamma   90.00
#
_symmetry.space_group_name_H-M   'P 1'
#
loop_
_entity.id
_entity.type
_entity.pdbx_description
1 polymer ?
#
loop_
_entity_poly.entity_id
_entity_poly.type
_entity_poly.pdbx_seq_one_letter_code
_entity_poly.pdbx_strand_id
1 'polypeptide(L)'
;MGDGTVWISEDTEWDEHEDTFLTGAFSGYHDTGRMAEEFEGLTVEAAVEWGRARADRVYVQHDGEHYSAGTEHPPEFPLWPPPNLPDFVWRREPADAWKDRTDADPPIAWAVTAWVSPDDDRIPEPSDDEPLRAVAERAGARFDLDQLTELRAQLASARDSTYILGRMAYRMRLEVPASTAAQAQSIASERLSLPDGWEPHFEVAPQDGARPSA
;
A
#
# COMPACT_ATOMS: atom_id res chain seq x y z
N MET A 1 -38.44 -18.11 2.03
CA MET A 1 -37.58 -16.91 2.00
C MET A 1 -37.02 -16.77 3.40
N GLY A 2 -35.70 -16.87 3.53
CA GLY A 2 -35.05 -16.78 4.84
C GLY A 2 -34.88 -15.32 5.26
N ASP A 3 -35.05 -15.07 6.54
CA ASP A 3 -34.79 -13.78 7.17
C ASP A 3 -33.27 -13.48 7.17
N GLY A 4 -32.89 -12.22 7.27
CA GLY A 4 -31.49 -11.80 7.40
C GLY A 4 -30.79 -11.36 6.11
N THR A 5 -29.47 -11.25 6.18
CA THR A 5 -28.58 -10.76 5.12
C THR A 5 -27.36 -11.66 5.02
N VAL A 6 -26.93 -12.01 3.81
CA VAL A 6 -25.66 -12.71 3.58
C VAL A 6 -24.62 -11.72 3.08
N TRP A 7 -23.45 -11.74 3.71
CA TRP A 7 -22.28 -10.96 3.34
C TRP A 7 -21.22 -11.90 2.78
N ILE A 8 -20.65 -11.57 1.63
CA ILE A 8 -19.67 -12.38 0.89
C ILE A 8 -18.48 -11.48 0.56
N SER A 9 -17.25 -11.95 0.80
CA SER A 9 -16.02 -11.26 0.44
C SER A 9 -15.00 -12.23 -0.12
N GLU A 10 -14.13 -11.75 -1.01
CA GLU A 10 -12.99 -12.52 -1.47
C GLU A 10 -11.98 -12.67 -0.32
N ASP A 11 -11.44 -13.88 -0.16
CA ASP A 11 -10.47 -14.20 0.86
C ASP A 11 -9.13 -13.52 0.56
N THR A 12 -8.46 -13.09 1.62
CA THR A 12 -7.11 -12.51 1.55
C THR A 12 -6.11 -13.36 2.30
N GLU A 13 -4.91 -13.49 1.75
CA GLU A 13 -3.76 -14.13 2.39
C GLU A 13 -2.55 -13.21 2.36
N TRP A 14 -1.62 -13.39 3.30
CA TRP A 14 -0.36 -12.66 3.36
C TRP A 14 0.79 -13.56 2.91
N ASP A 15 1.72 -13.02 2.11
CA ASP A 15 2.96 -13.71 1.79
C ASP A 15 4.03 -13.53 2.88
N GLU A 16 5.24 -14.08 2.65
CA GLU A 16 6.37 -13.97 3.57
C GLU A 16 6.93 -12.54 3.73
N HIS A 17 6.47 -11.62 2.88
CA HIS A 17 6.83 -10.20 2.88
C HIS A 17 5.69 -9.31 3.41
N GLU A 18 4.67 -9.91 4.03
CA GLU A 18 3.48 -9.22 4.55
C GLU A 18 2.65 -8.52 3.46
N ASP A 19 2.81 -8.94 2.20
CA ASP A 19 1.96 -8.43 1.13
C ASP A 19 0.63 -9.18 1.08
N THR A 20 -0.46 -8.44 0.89
CA THR A 20 -1.81 -9.00 0.76
C THR A 20 -2.09 -9.49 -0.66
N PHE A 21 -2.62 -10.70 -0.77
CA PHE A 21 -3.11 -11.33 -2.00
C PHE A 21 -4.59 -11.66 -1.87
N LEU A 22 -5.33 -11.46 -2.96
CA LEU A 22 -6.66 -12.00 -3.17
C LEU A 22 -6.53 -13.42 -3.70
N THR A 23 -7.18 -14.38 -3.06
CA THR A 23 -6.97 -15.80 -3.36
C THR A 23 -7.80 -16.30 -4.55
N GLY A 24 -8.83 -15.55 -4.96
CA GLY A 24 -9.87 -16.02 -5.88
C GLY A 24 -10.98 -16.84 -5.21
N ALA A 25 -10.80 -17.21 -3.93
CA ALA A 25 -11.82 -17.88 -3.13
C ALA A 25 -12.61 -16.88 -2.29
N PHE A 26 -13.79 -17.28 -1.86
CA PHE A 26 -14.72 -16.44 -1.13
C PHE A 26 -15.15 -17.08 0.18
N SER A 27 -15.27 -16.23 1.19
CA SER A 27 -15.92 -16.52 2.46
C SER A 27 -17.16 -15.63 2.62
N GLY A 28 -18.01 -16.01 3.56
CA GLY A 28 -19.18 -15.22 3.87
C GLY A 28 -19.96 -15.76 5.04
N TYR A 29 -20.90 -14.95 5.51
CA TYR A 29 -21.74 -15.30 6.65
C TYR A 29 -23.17 -14.83 6.47
N HIS A 30 -24.10 -15.57 7.09
CA HIS A 30 -25.51 -15.24 7.17
C HIS A 30 -25.81 -14.57 8.51
N ASP A 31 -26.26 -13.32 8.46
CA ASP A 31 -26.65 -12.50 9.60
C ASP A 31 -28.18 -12.41 9.71
N THR A 32 -28.73 -12.96 10.80
CA THR A 32 -30.16 -12.86 11.14
C THR A 32 -30.38 -11.98 12.39
N GLY A 33 -29.53 -10.96 12.61
CA GLY A 33 -29.37 -10.26 13.89
C GLY A 33 -28.36 -10.91 14.84
N ARG A 34 -27.73 -11.98 14.36
CA ARG A 34 -26.55 -12.67 14.89
C ARG A 34 -25.95 -13.49 13.75
N MET A 35 -24.65 -13.73 13.79
CA MET A 35 -23.99 -14.64 12.86
C MET A 35 -24.52 -16.07 13.07
N ALA A 36 -25.20 -16.60 12.07
CA ALA A 36 -25.90 -17.89 12.15
C ALA A 36 -25.12 -19.02 11.47
N GLU A 37 -24.62 -18.77 10.26
CA GLU A 37 -23.87 -19.73 9.44
C GLU A 37 -22.75 -18.99 8.69
N GLU A 38 -21.68 -19.71 8.38
CA GLU A 38 -20.53 -19.21 7.60
C GLU A 38 -20.08 -20.25 6.57
N PHE A 39 -19.32 -19.78 5.57
CA PHE A 39 -18.58 -20.62 4.64
C PHE A 39 -17.24 -19.96 4.30
N GLU A 40 -16.30 -20.76 3.80
CA GLU A 40 -14.97 -20.32 3.36
C GLU A 40 -14.56 -21.11 2.11
N GLY A 41 -13.66 -20.55 1.30
CA GLY A 41 -13.03 -21.27 0.22
C GLY A 41 -13.92 -21.59 -0.99
N LEU A 42 -15.05 -20.88 -1.18
CA LEU A 42 -15.96 -21.12 -2.32
C LEU A 42 -15.57 -20.27 -3.53
N THR A 43 -15.89 -20.75 -4.74
CA THR A 43 -15.92 -19.88 -5.93
C THR A 43 -17.04 -18.84 -5.78
N VAL A 44 -16.92 -17.69 -6.43
CA VAL A 44 -17.94 -16.62 -6.33
C VAL A 44 -19.35 -17.09 -6.71
N GLU A 45 -19.50 -17.96 -7.71
CA GLU A 45 -20.81 -18.47 -8.13
C GLU A 45 -21.44 -19.34 -7.04
N ALA A 46 -20.65 -20.26 -6.47
CA ALA A 46 -21.08 -21.12 -5.36
C ALA A 46 -21.37 -20.32 -4.08
N ALA A 47 -20.60 -19.28 -3.80
CA ALA A 47 -20.83 -18.36 -2.69
C ALA A 47 -22.16 -17.62 -2.85
N VAL A 48 -22.44 -17.07 -4.04
CA VAL A 48 -23.71 -16.39 -4.33
C VAL A 48 -24.89 -17.37 -4.28
N GLU A 49 -24.73 -18.58 -4.81
CA GLU A 49 -25.75 -19.63 -4.70
C GLU A 49 -26.03 -20.01 -3.25
N TRP A 50 -24.98 -20.22 -2.45
CA TRP A 50 -25.08 -20.49 -1.01
C TRP A 50 -25.83 -19.38 -0.28
N GLY A 51 -25.56 -18.12 -0.63
CA GLY A 51 -26.21 -16.95 -0.05
C GLY A 51 -27.69 -16.86 -0.42
N ARG A 52 -28.02 -17.02 -1.71
CA ARG A 52 -29.41 -16.99 -2.22
C ARG A 52 -30.27 -18.09 -1.65
N ALA A 53 -29.68 -19.24 -1.29
CA ALA A 53 -30.40 -20.31 -0.61
C ALA A 53 -30.85 -19.93 0.81
N ARG A 54 -30.26 -18.89 1.43
CA ARG A 54 -30.45 -18.52 2.83
C ARG A 54 -31.14 -17.17 3.04
N ALA A 55 -30.90 -16.20 2.17
CA ALA A 55 -31.45 -14.86 2.31
C ALA A 55 -31.83 -14.26 0.95
N ASP A 56 -32.85 -13.41 0.94
CA ASP A 56 -33.19 -12.58 -0.22
C ASP A 56 -32.19 -11.42 -0.41
N ARG A 57 -31.50 -11.02 0.66
CA ARG A 57 -30.43 -10.01 0.67
C ARG A 57 -29.07 -10.71 0.67
N VAL A 58 -28.37 -10.63 -0.44
CA VAL A 58 -27.01 -11.17 -0.59
C VAL A 58 -26.14 -10.05 -1.12
N TYR A 59 -25.07 -9.73 -0.41
CA TYR A 59 -24.12 -8.69 -0.78
C TYR A 59 -22.73 -9.27 -0.97
N VAL A 60 -22.13 -8.98 -2.12
CA VAL A 60 -20.76 -9.35 -2.44
C VAL A 60 -19.90 -8.10 -2.38
N GLN A 61 -18.86 -8.12 -1.56
CA GLN A 61 -17.86 -7.07 -1.48
C GLN A 61 -16.83 -7.26 -2.61
N HIS A 62 -16.59 -6.21 -3.39
CA HIS A 62 -15.58 -6.16 -4.44
C HIS A 62 -15.05 -4.73 -4.57
N ASP A 63 -13.72 -4.57 -4.62
CA ASP A 63 -13.03 -3.27 -4.71
C ASP A 63 -13.52 -2.22 -3.69
N GLY A 64 -13.82 -2.66 -2.47
CA GLY A 64 -14.28 -1.81 -1.38
C GLY A 64 -15.77 -1.41 -1.44
N GLU A 65 -16.51 -1.87 -2.43
CA GLU A 65 -17.95 -1.63 -2.60
C GLU A 65 -18.77 -2.92 -2.43
N HIS A 66 -20.01 -2.79 -1.98
CA HIS A 66 -20.94 -3.92 -1.87
C HIS A 66 -21.93 -3.94 -3.03
N TYR A 67 -22.13 -5.12 -3.61
CA TYR A 67 -23.03 -5.34 -4.74
C TYR A 67 -24.15 -6.29 -4.34
N SER A 68 -25.39 -5.96 -4.70
CA SER A 68 -26.55 -6.83 -4.49
C SER A 68 -26.55 -7.99 -5.49
N ALA A 69 -26.38 -9.20 -4.96
CA ALA A 69 -26.53 -10.47 -5.67
C ALA A 69 -27.83 -11.20 -5.29
N GLY A 70 -28.60 -10.68 -4.33
CA GLY A 70 -29.84 -11.28 -3.84
C GLY A 70 -31.02 -11.18 -4.80
N THR A 71 -32.21 -11.53 -4.32
CA THR A 71 -33.49 -11.24 -4.99
C THR A 71 -34.02 -9.84 -4.63
N GLU A 72 -33.63 -9.32 -3.46
CA GLU A 72 -33.88 -7.94 -3.05
C GLU A 72 -32.72 -7.04 -3.50
N HIS A 73 -33.08 -5.95 -4.21
CA HIS A 73 -32.12 -4.98 -4.76
C HIS A 73 -32.37 -3.59 -4.19
N PRO A 74 -31.84 -3.28 -3.00
CA PRO A 74 -31.91 -1.93 -2.47
C PRO A 74 -31.16 -0.95 -3.39
N PRO A 75 -31.68 0.26 -3.61
CA PRO A 75 -31.10 1.23 -4.53
C PRO A 75 -29.69 1.70 -4.13
N GLU A 76 -29.29 1.54 -2.87
CA GLU A 76 -27.97 1.87 -2.36
C GLU A 76 -26.87 0.89 -2.77
N PHE A 77 -27.22 -0.31 -3.25
CA PHE A 77 -26.25 -1.31 -3.68
C PHE A 77 -26.38 -1.58 -5.19
N PRO A 78 -25.33 -1.36 -6.00
CA PRO A 78 -25.33 -1.74 -7.41
C PRO A 78 -25.53 -3.25 -7.59
N LEU A 79 -25.97 -3.67 -8.78
CA LEU A 79 -26.22 -5.08 -9.06
C LEU A 79 -24.91 -5.85 -9.26
N TRP A 80 -24.85 -7.05 -8.69
CA TRP A 80 -23.85 -8.06 -9.02
C TRP A 80 -24.24 -8.82 -10.30
N PRO A 81 -23.28 -9.15 -11.20
CA PRO A 81 -21.88 -8.75 -11.19
C PRO A 81 -21.65 -7.31 -11.71
N PRO A 82 -20.60 -6.61 -11.27
CA PRO A 82 -20.15 -5.39 -11.96
C PRO A 82 -19.67 -5.70 -13.39
N PRO A 83 -19.67 -4.70 -14.30
CA PRO A 83 -19.36 -4.92 -15.71
C PRO A 83 -17.91 -5.35 -15.99
N ASN A 84 -16.98 -5.08 -15.08
CA ASN A 84 -15.54 -5.34 -15.27
C ASN A 84 -15.00 -6.27 -14.18
N LEU A 85 -15.61 -7.45 -14.01
CA LEU A 85 -15.07 -8.43 -13.06
C LEU A 85 -13.72 -8.98 -13.53
N PRO A 86 -12.72 -9.08 -12.63
CA PRO A 86 -11.49 -9.80 -12.92
C PRO A 86 -11.74 -11.31 -12.94
N ASP A 87 -10.78 -12.05 -13.48
CA ASP A 87 -10.70 -13.48 -13.20
C ASP A 87 -10.33 -13.67 -11.72
N PHE A 88 -11.13 -14.44 -10.99
CA PHE A 88 -10.90 -14.78 -9.58
C PHE A 88 -9.82 -15.84 -9.45
N VAL A 89 -8.58 -15.38 -9.53
CA VAL A 89 -7.36 -16.16 -9.33
C VAL A 89 -6.50 -15.51 -8.26
N TRP A 90 -5.51 -16.25 -7.77
CA TRP A 90 -4.47 -15.73 -6.89
C TRP A 90 -3.78 -14.53 -7.52
N ARG A 91 -3.98 -13.35 -6.93
CA ARG A 91 -3.46 -12.07 -7.47
C ARG A 91 -3.28 -11.03 -6.38
N ARG A 92 -2.44 -10.02 -6.64
CA ARG A 92 -2.35 -8.83 -5.78
C ARG A 92 -3.61 -7.98 -5.94
N GLU A 93 -3.90 -7.19 -4.92
CA GLU A 93 -4.87 -6.10 -5.06
C GLU A 93 -4.45 -5.16 -6.20
N PRO A 94 -5.39 -4.53 -6.91
CA PRO A 94 -5.08 -3.59 -7.99
C PRO A 94 -4.10 -2.48 -7.58
N ALA A 95 -4.19 -2.01 -6.33
CA ALA A 95 -3.29 -1.00 -5.77
C ALA A 95 -1.82 -1.47 -5.66
N ASP A 96 -1.59 -2.77 -5.61
CA ASP A 96 -0.27 -3.40 -5.43
C ASP A 96 0.21 -4.17 -6.68
N ALA A 97 -0.57 -4.17 -7.76
CA ALA A 97 -0.21 -4.82 -9.03
C ALA A 97 1.13 -4.31 -9.62
N TRP A 98 1.60 -3.13 -9.21
CA TRP A 98 2.91 -2.61 -9.61
C TRP A 98 4.09 -3.43 -9.08
N LYS A 99 3.91 -4.23 -8.01
CA LYS A 99 4.94 -5.09 -7.43
C LYS A 99 5.32 -6.24 -8.38
N ASP A 100 4.41 -6.64 -9.26
CA ASP A 100 4.61 -7.74 -10.22
C ASP A 100 5.25 -7.28 -11.55
N ARG A 101 5.57 -5.99 -11.66
CA ARG A 101 6.19 -5.42 -12.87
C ARG A 101 7.58 -6.00 -13.09
N THR A 102 7.89 -6.24 -14.35
CA THR A 102 9.14 -6.81 -14.85
C THR A 102 9.90 -5.83 -15.73
N ASP A 103 11.14 -6.18 -16.08
CA ASP A 103 11.96 -5.37 -17.00
C ASP A 103 11.38 -5.28 -18.43
N ALA A 104 10.43 -6.15 -18.78
CA ALA A 104 9.74 -6.12 -20.07
C ALA A 104 8.60 -5.08 -20.12
N ASP A 105 8.11 -4.63 -18.97
CA ASP A 105 7.05 -3.65 -18.89
C ASP A 105 7.54 -2.25 -19.32
N PRO A 106 6.69 -1.44 -19.97
CA PRO A 106 7.07 -0.08 -20.36
C PRO A 106 7.34 0.78 -19.12
N PRO A 107 8.35 1.68 -19.12
CA PRO A 107 8.64 2.51 -17.96
C PRO A 107 7.44 3.34 -17.49
N ILE A 108 7.26 3.42 -16.17
CA ILE A 108 6.32 4.34 -15.50
C ILE A 108 7.10 5.30 -14.61
N ALA A 109 6.45 6.35 -14.13
CA ALA A 109 7.05 7.26 -13.15
C ALA A 109 6.94 6.68 -11.74
N TRP A 110 8.09 6.53 -11.09
CA TRP A 110 8.21 6.09 -9.70
C TRP A 110 8.51 7.28 -8.79
N ALA A 111 7.76 7.39 -7.70
CA ALA A 111 8.13 8.23 -6.57
C ALA A 111 9.11 7.45 -5.69
N VAL A 112 10.35 7.93 -5.63
CA VAL A 112 11.41 7.36 -4.80
C VAL A 112 11.70 8.32 -3.65
N THR A 113 11.49 7.87 -2.42
CA THR A 113 11.92 8.58 -1.21
C THR A 113 13.19 7.93 -0.68
N ALA A 114 14.28 8.67 -0.67
CA ALA A 114 15.53 8.27 -0.03
C ALA A 114 15.61 8.93 1.35
N TRP A 115 15.70 8.09 2.38
CA TRP A 115 16.04 8.48 3.74
C TRP A 115 17.53 8.31 3.94
N VAL A 116 18.25 9.42 4.04
CA VAL A 116 19.72 9.45 4.04
C VAL A 116 20.23 9.74 5.45
N SER A 117 21.01 8.81 6.00
CA SER A 117 21.61 8.93 7.34
C SER A 117 23.10 8.59 7.31
N PRO A 118 23.87 9.07 8.31
CA PRO A 118 25.25 8.61 8.50
C PRO A 118 25.30 7.11 8.75
N ASP A 119 26.37 6.45 8.30
CA ASP A 119 26.60 5.01 8.52
C ASP A 119 27.14 4.68 9.92
N ASP A 120 27.60 5.70 10.65
CA ASP A 120 28.18 5.60 12.00
C ASP A 120 27.17 5.83 13.12
N ASP A 121 25.86 5.79 12.80
CA ASP A 121 24.73 6.04 13.70
C ASP A 121 24.76 7.42 14.40
N ARG A 122 25.63 8.35 13.97
CA ARG A 122 25.66 9.69 14.55
C ARG A 122 24.40 10.46 14.18
N ILE A 123 24.04 11.40 15.04
CA ILE A 123 22.94 12.31 14.76
C ILE A 123 23.39 13.29 13.66
N PRO A 124 22.62 13.43 12.56
CA PRO A 124 22.88 14.45 11.57
C PRO A 124 22.96 15.85 12.20
N GLU A 125 23.99 16.61 11.88
CA GLU A 125 24.21 17.97 12.37
C GLU A 125 23.86 19.02 11.30
N PRO A 126 23.54 20.28 11.67
CA PRO A 126 23.26 21.33 10.68
C PRO A 126 24.39 21.58 9.67
N SER A 127 25.63 21.25 10.03
CA SER A 127 26.80 21.29 9.14
C SER A 127 26.70 20.31 7.96
N ASP A 128 25.93 19.23 8.09
CA ASP A 128 25.70 18.23 7.04
C ASP A 128 24.64 18.68 6.01
N ASP A 129 23.84 19.71 6.33
CA ASP A 129 22.69 20.12 5.53
C ASP A 129 23.11 20.60 4.12
N GLU A 130 24.17 21.42 4.03
CA GLU A 130 24.58 22.03 2.76
C GLU A 130 25.23 21.03 1.79
N PRO A 131 26.16 20.14 2.22
CA PRO A 131 26.65 19.06 1.37
C PRO A 131 25.53 18.18 0.79
N LEU A 132 24.55 17.82 1.60
CA LEU A 132 23.45 16.95 1.17
C LEU A 132 22.40 17.69 0.33
N ARG A 133 22.19 18.99 0.57
CA ARG A 133 21.39 19.83 -0.32
C ARG A 133 22.01 19.90 -1.71
N ALA A 134 23.32 20.08 -1.81
CA ALA A 134 24.03 20.10 -3.09
C ALA A 134 23.95 18.74 -3.82
N VAL A 135 23.92 17.64 -3.08
CA VAL A 135 23.65 16.31 -3.62
C VAL A 135 22.24 16.23 -4.19
N ALA A 136 21.23 16.62 -3.41
CA ALA A 136 19.84 16.60 -3.84
C ALA A 136 19.62 17.47 -5.10
N GLU A 137 20.18 18.68 -5.14
CA GLU A 137 20.11 19.57 -6.30
C GLU A 137 20.70 18.92 -7.56
N ARG A 138 21.89 18.33 -7.46
CA ARG A 138 22.55 17.64 -8.58
C ARG A 138 21.74 16.43 -9.07
N ALA A 139 21.10 15.71 -8.16
CA ALA A 139 20.26 14.56 -8.45
C ALA A 139 18.89 14.94 -9.03
N GLY A 140 18.51 16.22 -9.01
CA GLY A 140 17.16 16.69 -9.32
C GLY A 140 16.13 16.25 -8.27
N ALA A 141 16.57 15.98 -7.04
CA ALA A 141 15.74 15.56 -5.93
C ALA A 141 15.18 16.76 -5.16
N ARG A 142 13.93 16.66 -4.70
CA ARG A 142 13.41 17.57 -3.69
C ARG A 142 14.01 17.22 -2.34
N PHE A 143 14.69 18.19 -1.74
CA PHE A 143 15.28 18.07 -0.40
C PHE A 143 14.31 18.60 0.66
N ASP A 144 14.06 17.81 1.70
CA ASP A 144 13.14 18.15 2.79
C ASP A 144 13.85 18.04 4.15
N LEU A 145 13.88 19.15 4.86
CA LEU A 145 14.52 19.30 6.17
C LEU A 145 13.50 19.43 7.32
N ASP A 146 12.22 19.57 7.02
CA ASP A 146 11.24 20.01 8.02
C ASP A 146 11.16 18.99 9.17
N GLN A 147 11.05 17.71 8.80
CA GLN A 147 11.04 16.60 9.76
C GLN A 147 12.33 16.51 10.58
N LEU A 148 13.50 16.60 9.94
CA LEU A 148 14.79 16.50 10.65
C LEU A 148 15.01 17.70 11.58
N THR A 149 14.58 18.89 11.16
CA THR A 149 14.66 20.11 11.97
C THR A 149 13.79 19.99 13.21
N GLU A 150 12.56 19.49 13.05
CA GLU A 150 11.65 19.23 14.17
C GLU A 150 12.25 18.20 15.15
N LEU A 151 12.76 17.08 14.65
CA LEU A 151 13.37 16.04 15.47
C LEU A 151 14.62 16.55 16.23
N ARG A 152 15.47 17.35 15.58
CA ARG A 152 16.61 18.03 16.23
C ARG A 152 16.13 18.97 17.35
N ALA A 153 15.07 19.74 17.12
CA ALA A 153 14.51 20.64 18.13
C ALA A 153 13.91 19.86 19.31
N GLN A 154 13.19 18.76 19.04
CA GLN A 154 12.67 17.86 20.08
C GLN A 154 13.81 17.30 20.92
N LEU A 155 14.88 16.78 20.30
CA LEU A 155 16.05 16.26 21.00
C LEU A 155 16.74 17.32 21.87
N ALA A 156 16.93 18.53 21.36
CA ALA A 156 17.53 19.62 22.12
C ALA A 156 16.67 20.04 23.33
N SER A 157 15.35 19.87 23.23
CA SER A 157 14.41 20.16 24.31
C SER A 157 14.22 19.01 25.31
N ALA A 158 14.48 17.77 24.88
CA ALA A 158 14.32 16.57 25.67
C ALA A 158 15.47 16.46 26.69
N ARG A 159 15.28 17.05 27.87
CA ARG A 159 16.25 16.96 28.97
C ARG A 159 16.40 15.55 29.58
N ASP A 160 15.43 14.65 29.37
CA ASP A 160 15.40 13.30 29.98
C ASP A 160 14.43 12.31 29.28
N SER A 161 13.94 12.59 28.06
CA SER A 161 12.98 11.70 27.37
C SER A 161 13.67 10.83 26.33
N THR A 162 13.54 9.51 26.47
CA THR A 162 14.16 8.48 25.62
C THR A 162 13.36 8.13 24.36
N TYR A 163 12.22 8.77 24.11
CA TYR A 163 11.36 8.44 22.97
C TYR A 163 11.24 9.60 21.99
N ILE A 164 12.06 9.53 20.94
CA ILE A 164 11.89 10.34 19.74
C ILE A 164 11.24 9.43 18.70
N LEU A 165 9.99 9.74 18.33
CA LEU A 165 9.29 9.06 17.25
C LEU A 165 9.68 9.72 15.93
N GLY A 166 10.50 9.05 15.13
CA GLY A 166 10.89 9.54 13.81
C GLY A 166 12.23 9.00 13.34
N ARG A 167 12.48 9.10 12.03
CA ARG A 167 13.75 8.70 11.43
C ARG A 167 14.70 9.90 11.46
N MET A 168 15.83 9.78 12.15
CA MET A 168 16.90 10.80 12.17
C MET A 168 17.68 10.78 10.85
N ALA A 169 17.00 11.12 9.76
CA ALA A 169 17.52 11.04 8.40
C ALA A 169 17.06 12.24 7.56
N TYR A 170 17.84 12.60 6.56
CA TYR A 170 17.43 13.55 5.52
C TYR A 170 16.46 12.88 4.58
N ARG A 171 15.41 13.60 4.17
CA ARG A 171 14.45 13.09 3.20
C ARG A 171 14.69 13.73 1.84
N MET A 172 15.00 12.89 0.85
CA MET A 172 15.14 13.27 -0.55
C MET A 172 14.07 12.58 -1.37
N ARG A 173 13.35 13.31 -2.23
CA ARG A 173 12.31 12.75 -3.10
C ARG A 173 12.67 12.91 -4.57
N LEU A 174 12.63 11.82 -5.32
CA LEU A 174 12.95 11.79 -6.74
C LEU A 174 11.77 11.20 -7.51
N GLU A 175 11.58 11.71 -8.73
CA GLU A 175 10.75 11.07 -9.74
C GLU A 175 11.66 10.35 -10.74
N VAL A 176 11.48 9.04 -10.84
CA VAL A 176 12.37 8.17 -11.61
C VAL A 176 11.55 7.36 -12.63
N PRO A 177 11.76 7.56 -13.94
CA PRO A 177 11.17 6.70 -14.94
C PRO A 177 11.91 5.35 -14.97
N ALA A 178 11.21 4.24 -14.72
CA ALA A 178 11.77 2.90 -14.74
C ALA A 178 10.68 1.84 -14.98
N SER A 179 11.07 0.64 -15.41
CA SER A 179 10.11 -0.46 -15.61
C SER A 179 9.68 -1.08 -14.28
N THR A 180 10.62 -1.20 -13.33
CA THR A 180 10.43 -1.85 -12.03
C THR A 180 10.88 -0.96 -10.86
N ALA A 181 10.41 -1.26 -9.64
CA ALA A 181 10.81 -0.57 -8.43
C ALA A 181 12.32 -0.71 -8.17
N ALA A 182 12.89 -1.90 -8.40
CA ALA A 182 14.32 -2.16 -8.24
C ALA A 182 15.17 -1.32 -9.21
N GLN A 183 14.75 -1.18 -10.47
CA GLN A 183 15.41 -0.28 -11.41
C GLN A 183 15.30 1.18 -10.98
N ALA A 184 14.11 1.61 -10.52
CA ALA A 184 13.93 2.98 -10.02
C ALA A 184 14.85 3.27 -8.83
N GLN A 185 15.01 2.32 -7.90
CA GLN A 185 15.93 2.40 -6.79
C GLN A 185 17.40 2.50 -7.26
N SER A 186 17.81 1.66 -8.21
CA SER A 186 19.17 1.69 -8.77
C SER A 186 19.49 3.06 -9.39
N ILE A 187 18.58 3.57 -10.23
CA ILE A 187 18.74 4.89 -10.86
C ILE A 187 18.76 6.00 -9.81
N ALA A 188 17.91 5.92 -8.78
CA ALA A 188 17.90 6.92 -7.70
C ALA A 188 19.22 6.91 -6.92
N SER A 189 19.75 5.73 -6.59
CA SER A 189 21.04 5.56 -5.92
C SER A 189 22.18 6.17 -6.73
N GLU A 190 22.24 5.88 -8.03
CA GLU A 190 23.23 6.46 -8.95
C GLU A 190 23.13 7.99 -9.02
N ARG A 191 21.91 8.54 -9.16
CA ARG A 191 21.70 10.00 -9.23
C ARG A 191 22.12 10.72 -7.95
N LEU A 192 21.82 10.13 -6.79
CA LEU A 192 22.18 10.71 -5.50
C LEU A 192 23.69 10.74 -5.31
N SER A 193 24.43 9.66 -5.64
CA SER A 193 25.89 9.63 -5.50
C SER A 193 26.36 10.23 -4.15
N LEU A 194 25.87 9.62 -3.06
CA LEU A 194 26.05 10.16 -1.70
C LEU A 194 27.54 10.25 -1.32
N PRO A 195 27.93 11.18 -0.43
CA PRO A 195 29.28 11.23 0.10
C PRO A 195 29.62 9.96 0.90
N ASP A 196 30.92 9.65 1.04
CA ASP A 196 31.39 8.59 1.93
C ASP A 196 30.85 8.79 3.35
N GLY A 197 30.46 7.70 4.02
CA GLY A 197 29.88 7.73 5.36
C GLY A 197 28.38 8.00 5.41
N TRP A 198 27.68 7.94 4.27
CA TRP A 198 26.23 8.12 4.19
C TRP A 198 25.56 6.96 3.48
N GLU A 199 24.44 6.51 4.03
CA GLU A 199 23.65 5.42 3.49
C GLU A 199 22.21 5.86 3.21
N PRO A 200 21.64 5.45 2.06
CA PRO A 200 20.23 5.65 1.77
C PRO A 200 19.41 4.41 2.13
N HIS A 201 18.27 4.63 2.77
CA HIS A 201 17.15 3.69 2.77
C HIS A 201 16.07 4.18 1.82
N PHE A 202 15.68 3.36 0.85
CA PHE A 202 14.72 3.74 -0.17
C PHE A 202 13.32 3.19 0.09
N GLU A 203 12.33 4.06 -0.07
CA GLU A 203 10.93 3.70 -0.27
C GLU A 203 10.56 4.01 -1.72
N VAL A 204 9.98 3.04 -2.41
CA VAL A 204 9.68 3.14 -3.85
C VAL A 204 8.23 2.76 -4.08
N ALA A 205 7.48 3.67 -4.72
CA ALA A 205 6.10 3.44 -5.12
C ALA A 205 5.81 4.12 -6.46
N PRO A 206 4.79 3.69 -7.21
CA PRO A 206 4.33 4.45 -8.38
C PRO A 206 3.92 5.87 -7.96
N GLN A 207 4.20 6.87 -8.81
CA GLN A 207 3.88 8.28 -8.51
C GLN A 207 2.37 8.51 -8.27
N ASP A 208 1.52 7.83 -9.04
CA ASP A 208 0.06 7.89 -8.91
C ASP A 208 -0.50 6.92 -7.85
N GLY A 209 0.35 6.02 -7.32
CA GLY A 209 0.00 5.02 -6.31
C GLY A 209 0.45 5.38 -4.90
N ALA A 210 1.08 6.55 -4.70
CA ALA A 210 1.50 6.99 -3.39
C ALA A 210 0.28 7.17 -2.48
N ARG A 211 0.03 6.20 -1.59
CA ARG A 211 -0.89 6.43 -0.46
C ARG A 211 -0.40 7.70 0.24
N PRO A 212 -1.25 8.71 0.46
CA PRO A 212 -0.84 9.90 1.20
C PRO A 212 -0.26 9.43 2.53
N SER A 213 0.98 9.84 2.81
CA SER A 213 1.66 9.51 4.06
C SER A 213 0.75 9.90 5.23
N ALA A 214 0.36 8.91 6.04
CA ALA A 214 -0.39 9.14 7.28
C ALA A 214 0.47 9.89 8.31
#